data_AF-K1PPA1-F1
#
_entry.id   AF-K1PPA1-F1
#
_cell.length_a   1.000
_cell.length_b   1.000
_cell.length_c   1.000
_cell.angle_alpha   90.00
_cell.angle_beta   90.00
_cell.angle_gamma   90.00
#
_symmetry.space_group_name_H-M   'P 1'
#
loop_
_entity.id
_entity.type
_entity.pdbx_description
1 polymer ?
#
loop_
_entity_poly.entity_id
_entity_poly.type
_entity_poly.pdbx_seq_one_letter_code
_entity_poly.pdbx_strand_id
1 'polypeptide(L)'
;MKAETLNEKLQECKKGFKEYKENFTETQEAAVEALRRSNHNEQYSSKYIFKIINLKETKKENTREKLKTFIKENAGVALNAQEIVAAHRIPGKK
;
A
#
# COMPACT_ATOMS: atom_id res chain seq x y z
N MET A 1 39.74 4.48 -40.80
CA MET A 1 39.12 3.19 -40.39
C MET A 1 38.96 3.01 -38.89
N LYS A 2 39.96 2.64 -38.06
CA LYS A 2 39.71 2.33 -36.61
C LYS A 2 39.14 3.51 -35.78
N ALA A 3 39.54 4.75 -36.08
CA ALA A 3 39.08 5.93 -35.35
C ALA A 3 37.63 6.32 -35.68
N GLU A 4 37.20 6.12 -36.93
CA GLU A 4 35.82 6.39 -37.37
C GLU A 4 34.85 5.41 -36.70
N THR A 5 35.21 4.13 -36.63
CA THR A 5 34.40 3.10 -35.96
C THR A 5 34.29 3.32 -34.44
N LEU A 6 35.31 3.91 -33.81
CA LEU A 6 35.28 4.26 -32.39
C LEU A 6 34.38 5.46 -32.14
N ASN A 7 34.38 6.44 -33.04
CA ASN A 7 33.51 7.60 -32.98
C ASN A 7 32.04 7.22 -33.17
N GLU A 8 31.74 6.31 -34.09
CA GLU A 8 30.38 5.77 -34.29
C GLU A 8 29.87 5.07 -33.02
N LYS A 9 30.68 4.19 -32.41
CA LYS A 9 30.33 3.54 -31.14
C LYS A 9 30.15 4.52 -29.99
N LEU A 10 30.96 5.58 -29.95
CA LEU A 10 30.82 6.64 -28.95
C LEU A 10 29.50 7.40 -29.11
N GLN A 11 29.09 7.67 -30.35
CA GLN A 11 27.80 8.33 -30.65
C GLN A 11 26.61 7.43 -30.30
N GLU A 12 26.66 6.14 -30.62
CA GLU A 12 25.66 5.16 -30.20
C GLU A 12 25.54 5.07 -28.67
N CYS A 13 26.69 5.01 -27.97
CA CYS A 13 26.70 4.94 -26.52
C CYS A 13 26.11 6.20 -25.87
N LYS A 14 26.42 7.39 -26.43
CA LYS A 14 25.82 8.66 -25.98
C LYS A 14 24.32 8.72 -26.21
N LYS A 15 23.86 8.23 -27.37
CA LYS A 15 22.42 8.15 -27.68
C LYS A 15 21.70 7.22 -26.72
N GLY A 16 22.23 6.01 -26.51
CA GLY A 16 21.68 5.07 -25.54
C GLY A 16 21.67 5.65 -24.12
N PHE A 17 22.72 6.33 -23.69
CA PHE A 17 22.75 6.97 -22.37
C PHE A 17 21.67 8.04 -22.20
N LYS A 18 21.39 8.82 -23.26
CA LYS A 18 20.31 9.80 -23.25
C LYS A 18 18.94 9.13 -23.11
N GLU A 19 18.68 8.09 -23.90
CA GLU A 19 17.43 7.31 -23.84
C GLU A 19 17.24 6.66 -22.46
N TYR A 20 18.30 6.07 -21.88
CA TYR A 20 18.22 5.51 -20.52
C TYR A 20 17.93 6.58 -19.46
N LYS A 21 18.50 7.77 -19.60
CA LYS A 21 18.25 8.88 -18.67
C LYS A 21 16.80 9.37 -18.74
N GLU A 22 16.25 9.46 -19.94
CA GLU A 22 14.85 9.83 -20.17
C GLU A 22 13.92 8.78 -19.55
N ASN A 23 14.11 7.50 -19.86
CA ASN A 23 13.32 6.39 -19.29
C ASN A 23 13.43 6.31 -17.76
N PHE A 24 14.62 6.55 -17.20
CA PHE A 24 14.80 6.56 -15.75
C PHE A 24 14.02 7.70 -15.09
N THR A 25 14.00 8.88 -15.73
CA THR A 25 13.28 10.04 -15.21
C THR A 25 11.78 9.77 -15.22
N GLU A 26 11.23 9.26 -16.34
CA GLU A 26 9.81 8.92 -16.45
C GLU A 26 9.38 7.85 -15.44
N THR A 27 10.18 6.80 -15.28
CA THR A 27 9.88 5.74 -14.30
C THR A 27 9.96 6.23 -12.87
N GLN A 28 10.92 7.12 -12.56
CA GLN A 28 11.03 7.74 -11.25
C GLN A 28 9.80 8.62 -10.95
N GLU A 29 9.35 9.43 -11.90
CA GLU A 29 8.15 10.27 -11.75
C GLU A 29 6.91 9.41 -11.52
N ALA A 30 6.72 8.36 -12.33
CA ALA A 30 5.62 7.42 -12.16
C ALA A 30 5.65 6.73 -10.79
N ALA A 31 6.83 6.33 -10.30
CA ALA A 31 6.99 5.71 -8.99
C ALA A 31 6.66 6.69 -7.86
N VAL A 32 7.12 7.93 -7.94
CA VAL A 32 6.81 8.98 -6.95
C VAL A 32 5.31 9.26 -6.92
N GLU A 33 4.67 9.36 -8.08
CA GLU A 33 3.23 9.59 -8.16
C GLU A 33 2.45 8.39 -7.60
N ALA A 34 2.85 7.17 -7.93
CA ALA A 34 2.24 5.96 -7.38
C ALA A 34 2.33 5.90 -5.86
N LEU A 35 3.50 6.24 -5.28
CA LEU A 35 3.66 6.35 -3.82
C LEU A 35 2.75 7.42 -3.22
N ARG A 36 2.66 8.59 -3.85
CA ARG A 36 1.77 9.68 -3.39
C ARG A 36 0.31 9.24 -3.40
N ARG A 37 -0.15 8.58 -4.46
CA ARG A 37 -1.51 8.05 -4.59
C ARG A 37 -1.79 6.92 -3.60
N SER A 38 -0.81 6.03 -3.37
CA SER A 38 -0.92 4.96 -2.37
C SER A 38 -1.10 5.53 -0.97
N ASN A 39 -0.26 6.50 -0.57
CA ASN A 39 -0.36 7.16 0.74
C ASN A 39 -1.69 7.90 0.89
N HIS A 40 -2.16 8.57 -0.17
CA HIS A 40 -3.47 9.20 -0.18
C HIS A 40 -4.57 8.14 0.04
N ASN A 41 -4.54 7.02 -0.67
CA ASN A 41 -5.53 5.95 -0.47
C ASN A 41 -5.49 5.35 0.94
N GLU A 42 -4.31 5.15 1.52
CA GLU A 42 -4.17 4.68 2.91
C GLU A 42 -4.81 5.66 3.91
N GLN A 43 -4.60 6.97 3.71
CA GLN A 43 -5.17 8.01 4.57
C GLN A 43 -6.71 8.05 4.50
N TYR A 44 -7.30 7.84 3.31
CA TYR A 44 -8.76 7.86 3.15
C TYR A 44 -9.41 6.55 3.58
N SER A 45 -8.75 5.42 3.34
CA SER A 45 -9.18 4.11 3.86
C SER A 45 -9.17 4.11 5.39
N SER A 46 -8.18 4.73 6.02
CA SER A 46 -8.04 4.75 7.48
C SER A 46 -9.05 5.62 8.22
N LYS A 47 -9.85 6.46 7.53
CA LYS A 47 -10.80 7.36 8.21
C LYS A 47 -11.88 6.64 9.01
N TYR A 48 -12.29 5.46 8.55
CA TYR A 48 -13.33 4.64 9.20
C TYR A 48 -12.81 3.29 9.68
N ILE A 49 -11.48 3.08 9.64
CA ILE A 49 -10.84 1.84 10.06
C ILE A 49 -10.04 2.14 11.32
N PHE A 50 -10.28 1.35 12.36
CA PHE A 50 -9.47 1.35 13.57
C PHE A 50 -8.92 -0.04 13.82
N LYS A 51 -7.81 -0.10 14.57
CA LYS A 51 -7.15 -1.35 14.93
C LYS A 51 -7.27 -1.57 16.43
N ILE A 52 -7.67 -2.78 16.82
CA ILE A 52 -7.64 -3.21 18.22
C ILE A 52 -6.40 -4.06 18.41
N ILE A 53 -5.50 -3.59 19.27
CA ILE A 53 -4.25 -4.28 19.61
C ILE A 53 -4.47 -5.14 20.86
N ASN A 54 -3.81 -6.30 20.92
CA ASN A 54 -3.85 -7.23 22.07
C ASN A 54 -5.24 -7.82 22.40
N LEU A 55 -6.17 -7.85 21.44
CA LEU A 55 -7.45 -8.55 21.62
C LEU A 55 -7.23 -10.07 21.56
N LYS A 56 -7.31 -10.74 22.71
CA LYS A 56 -7.09 -12.20 22.86
C LYS A 56 -7.86 -13.00 21.80
N GLU A 57 -7.22 -13.95 21.12
CA GLU A 57 -7.85 -14.78 20.08
C GLU A 57 -8.54 -16.03 20.67
N THR A 58 -9.61 -16.48 20.02
CA THR A 58 -10.31 -17.72 20.38
C THR A 58 -10.53 -18.59 19.14
N LYS A 59 -10.56 -19.92 19.32
CA LYS A 59 -10.83 -20.85 18.20
C LYS A 59 -12.23 -20.60 17.64
N LYS A 60 -12.34 -20.57 16.30
CA LYS A 60 -13.58 -20.30 15.56
C LYS A 60 -14.30 -19.02 16.03
N GLU A 61 -13.55 -17.97 16.36
CA GLU A 61 -14.15 -16.71 16.81
C GLU A 61 -15.03 -16.04 15.74
N ASN A 62 -16.15 -15.47 16.20
CA ASN A 62 -16.92 -14.51 15.41
C ASN A 62 -16.36 -13.11 15.69
N THR A 63 -15.51 -12.62 14.78
CA THR A 63 -14.80 -11.34 14.95
C THR A 63 -15.76 -10.15 15.05
N ARG A 64 -16.91 -10.18 14.36
CA ARG A 64 -17.91 -9.10 14.44
C ARG A 64 -18.55 -9.01 15.82
N GLU A 65 -19.01 -10.13 16.37
CA GLU A 65 -19.60 -10.12 17.72
C GLU A 65 -18.56 -9.76 18.78
N LYS A 66 -17.34 -10.27 18.65
CA LYS A 66 -16.24 -9.93 19.55
C LYS A 66 -15.91 -8.43 19.54
N LEU A 67 -15.94 -7.80 18.37
CA LEU A 67 -15.79 -6.36 18.23
C LEU A 67 -16.91 -5.60 18.95
N LYS A 68 -18.17 -5.99 18.74
CA LYS A 68 -19.33 -5.35 19.39
C LYS A 68 -19.22 -5.44 20.92
N THR A 69 -18.91 -6.61 21.45
CA THR A 69 -18.71 -6.82 22.88
C THR A 69 -17.57 -5.93 23.41
N PHE A 70 -16.42 -5.93 22.74
CA PHE A 70 -15.27 -5.13 23.15
C PHE A 70 -15.60 -3.62 23.21
N ILE A 71 -16.25 -3.08 22.18
CA ILE A 71 -16.62 -1.65 22.14
C ILE A 71 -17.66 -1.32 23.21
N LYS A 72 -18.65 -2.19 23.42
CA LYS A 72 -19.66 -1.99 24.46
C LYS A 72 -19.04 -1.98 25.86
N GLU A 73 -18.11 -2.90 26.14
CA GLU A 73 -17.46 -3.02 27.45
C GLU A 73 -16.48 -1.87 27.74
N ASN A 74 -15.74 -1.39 26.72
CA ASN A 74 -14.67 -0.41 26.92
C ASN A 74 -15.09 1.04 26.63
N ALA A 75 -16.08 1.24 25.76
CA ALA A 75 -16.54 2.57 25.36
C ALA A 75 -18.02 2.83 25.68
N GLY A 76 -18.78 1.82 26.15
CA GLY A 76 -20.20 1.98 26.47
C GLY A 76 -21.12 2.14 25.25
N VAL A 77 -20.59 1.98 24.03
CA VAL A 77 -21.34 2.19 22.79
C VAL A 77 -21.89 0.87 22.27
N ALA A 78 -23.19 0.82 22.00
CA ALA A 78 -23.83 -0.30 21.33
C ALA A 78 -23.71 -0.14 19.81
N LEU A 79 -22.96 -1.03 19.16
CA LEU A 79 -22.82 -1.06 17.70
C LEU A 79 -23.83 -2.02 17.08
N ASN A 80 -24.46 -1.60 15.99
CA ASN A 80 -25.29 -2.47 15.18
C ASN A 80 -24.45 -3.26 14.18
N ALA A 81 -24.85 -4.50 13.88
CA ALA A 81 -24.07 -5.37 13.00
C ALA A 81 -24.01 -4.84 11.55
N GLN A 82 -25.05 -4.12 11.10
CA GLN A 82 -25.13 -3.51 9.78
C GLN A 82 -24.19 -2.31 9.61
N GLU A 83 -23.75 -1.69 10.71
CA GLU A 83 -22.78 -0.58 10.68
C GLU A 83 -21.34 -1.08 10.47
N ILE A 84 -21.10 -2.39 10.68
CA ILE A 84 -19.79 -3.01 10.56
C ILE A 84 -19.63 -3.60 9.16
N VAL A 85 -19.00 -2.83 8.27
CA VAL A 85 -18.68 -3.27 6.90
C VAL A 85 -17.82 -4.54 6.92
N ALA A 86 -16.69 -4.51 7.63
CA ALA A 86 -15.79 -5.64 7.76
C ALA A 86 -15.10 -5.67 9.13
N ALA A 87 -14.88 -6.87 9.67
CA ALA A 87 -14.08 -7.10 10.87
C ALA A 87 -13.30 -8.41 10.71
N HIS A 88 -11.97 -8.32 10.72
CA HIS A 88 -11.08 -9.46 10.51
C HIS A 88 -9.77 -9.27 11.29
N ARG A 89 -9.04 -10.37 11.48
CA ARG A 89 -7.69 -10.36 12.06
C ARG A 89 -6.65 -9.99 10.99
N ILE A 90 -5.57 -9.36 11.43
CA ILE A 90 -4.42 -9.03 10.59
C ILE A 90 -3.17 -9.67 11.21
N PRO A 91 -2.43 -10.52 10.48
CA PRO A 91 -2.77 -11.04 9.15
C PRO A 91 -4.01 -11.96 9.21
N GLY A 92 -4.73 -12.06 8.09
CA GLY A 92 -5.85 -13.00 7.98
C GLY A 92 -5.41 -14.46 8.14
N LYS A 93 -6.35 -15.36 8.39
CA LYS A 93 -6.07 -16.80 8.31
C LYS A 93 -5.58 -17.12 6.89
N LYS A 94 -4.47 -17.86 6.79
CA LYS A 94 -4.03 -18.47 5.54
C LYS A 94 -5.04 -19.52 5.08
#